data_AF-A0A183PT44-F1
#
_entry.id   AF-A0A183PT44-F1
#
_cell.length_a   1.000
_cell.length_b   1.000
_cell.length_c   1.000
_cell.angle_alpha   90.00
_cell.angle_beta   90.00
_cell.angle_gamma   90.00
#
_symmetry.space_group_name_H-M   'P 1'
#
loop_
_entity.id
_entity.type
_entity.pdbx_description
1 polymer ?
#
loop_
_entity_poly.entity_id
_entity_poly.type
_entity_poly.pdbx_seq_one_letter_code
_entity_poly.pdbx_strand_id
1 'polypeptide(L)'
;MEEEGSIEQTREIYERAVANVPPIKEKRYWRRYIYLWLNYALYEELSAIDLERTRQVYRFCLKLIPHRRFTFAKIWLYAAKFEIRQKKLTDARKLLGTALGMCPKDKLFRGYIELEIQLREFDRCRKLYEKFLEFSPENCTTWMRYAELESLLGETDRARGIYELAINRKLLDMPELLWKAYIDFEIEQYDWERARSLYRRLLNRTQHVKVWLSLANFELCALNKLTAADLDDEDLEHLKDVELDKETLIQEHNENEINKAVERSRKIYQEANKALKYTEDKEQRVRLLEAWKEFEYEYGTEKTQRDVDKLQPQKVVRSRRLGDERSGWEEYIEYTFPDTDAEKPNQKLLTMAARWAEQMERKKAAAEAEGKEDSDSSEESEEEEEEEDDLQGDEDDNRIPEREPTWFDRKNKEEIEIDEDSD
;
A
#
# COMPACT_ATOMS: atom_id res chain seq x y z
N MET A 1 -50.57 -8.99 -39.48
CA MET A 1 -51.76 -8.34 -38.89
C MET A 1 -52.17 -8.95 -37.54
N GLU A 2 -51.34 -9.77 -36.89
CA GLU A 2 -51.64 -10.32 -35.54
C GLU A 2 -50.81 -9.69 -34.40
N GLU A 3 -49.83 -8.83 -34.72
CA GLU A 3 -48.94 -8.23 -33.69
C GLU A 3 -49.53 -7.02 -32.95
N GLU A 4 -50.52 -6.33 -33.53
CA GLU A 4 -51.10 -5.11 -32.92
C GLU A 4 -52.15 -5.42 -31.83
N GLY A 5 -52.77 -6.61 -31.86
CA GLY A 5 -53.74 -7.04 -30.84
C GLY A 5 -53.10 -7.43 -29.48
N SER A 6 -51.77 -7.53 -29.42
CA SER A 6 -51.04 -7.96 -28.22
C SER A 6 -50.69 -6.79 -27.29
N ILE A 7 -50.60 -5.56 -27.80
CA ILE A 7 -50.10 -4.41 -27.02
C ILE A 7 -51.09 -4.03 -25.91
N GLU A 8 -52.38 -3.97 -26.23
CA GLU A 8 -53.41 -3.57 -25.27
C GLU A 8 -53.70 -4.64 -24.21
N GLN A 9 -53.68 -5.91 -24.60
CA GLN A 9 -53.77 -7.04 -23.66
C GLN A 9 -52.56 -7.09 -22.73
N THR A 10 -51.36 -6.86 -23.26
CA THR A 10 -50.14 -6.83 -22.45
C THR A 10 -50.14 -5.64 -21.48
N ARG A 11 -50.67 -4.49 -21.92
CA ARG A 11 -50.91 -3.33 -21.05
C ARG A 11 -51.86 -3.64 -19.91
N GLU A 12 -53.00 -4.26 -20.18
CA GLU A 12 -53.97 -4.65 -19.15
C GLU A 12 -53.37 -5.63 -18.14
N ILE A 13 -52.55 -6.58 -18.61
CA ILE A 13 -51.81 -7.51 -17.74
C ILE A 13 -50.85 -6.73 -16.82
N TYR A 14 -50.09 -5.78 -17.35
CA TYR A 14 -49.19 -4.96 -16.55
C TYR A 14 -49.94 -4.05 -15.57
N GLU A 15 -51.03 -3.42 -15.98
CA GLU A 15 -51.87 -2.57 -15.11
C GLU A 15 -52.49 -3.39 -13.97
N ARG A 16 -52.99 -4.59 -14.26
CA ARG A 16 -53.49 -5.53 -13.25
C ARG A 16 -52.38 -5.99 -12.31
N ALA A 17 -51.19 -6.25 -12.83
CA ALA A 17 -50.04 -6.67 -12.02
C ALA A 17 -49.53 -5.52 -11.12
N VAL A 18 -49.56 -4.29 -11.64
CA VAL A 18 -49.19 -3.07 -10.92
C VAL A 18 -50.20 -2.72 -9.82
N ALA A 19 -51.50 -2.98 -10.02
CA ALA A 19 -52.54 -2.75 -9.01
C ALA A 19 -52.31 -3.56 -7.71
N ASN A 20 -51.59 -4.69 -7.81
CA ASN A 20 -51.26 -5.53 -6.66
C ASN A 20 -50.06 -4.98 -5.88
N VAL A 21 -50.28 -3.87 -5.15
CA VAL A 21 -49.27 -3.25 -4.30
C VAL A 21 -48.91 -4.20 -3.14
N PRO A 22 -47.61 -4.49 -2.90
CA PRO A 22 -47.20 -5.32 -1.78
C PRO A 22 -47.69 -4.73 -0.43
N PRO A 23 -48.45 -5.50 0.38
CA PRO A 23 -48.99 -4.99 1.65
C PRO A 23 -47.90 -4.76 2.71
N ILE A 24 -46.80 -5.52 2.63
CA ILE A 24 -45.67 -5.43 3.57
C ILE A 24 -44.64 -4.43 3.04
N LYS A 25 -44.28 -3.43 3.86
CA LYS A 25 -43.33 -2.35 3.53
C LYS A 25 -41.86 -2.77 3.73
N GLU A 26 -41.52 -4.00 3.36
CA GLU A 26 -40.16 -4.52 3.44
C GLU A 26 -39.47 -4.50 2.08
N LYS A 27 -38.19 -4.10 2.08
CA LYS A 27 -37.39 -3.92 0.85
C LYS A 27 -37.34 -5.17 -0.04
N ARG A 28 -37.44 -6.38 0.52
CA ARG A 28 -37.37 -7.64 -0.26
C ARG A 28 -38.57 -7.84 -1.18
N TYR A 29 -39.78 -7.61 -0.71
CA TYR A 29 -41.00 -7.78 -1.51
C TYR A 29 -41.17 -6.65 -2.54
N TRP A 30 -40.75 -5.44 -2.18
CA TRP A 30 -40.75 -4.30 -3.10
C TRP A 30 -39.72 -4.41 -4.22
N ARG A 31 -38.67 -5.24 -4.08
CA ARG A 31 -37.72 -5.51 -5.19
C ARG A 31 -38.44 -6.09 -6.39
N ARG A 32 -39.22 -7.16 -6.22
CA ARG A 32 -39.94 -7.83 -7.32
C ARG A 32 -40.96 -6.88 -7.96
N TYR A 33 -41.68 -6.14 -7.11
CA TYR A 33 -42.65 -5.15 -7.56
C TYR A 33 -42.01 -4.01 -8.38
N ILE A 34 -40.83 -3.54 -8.01
CA ILE A 34 -40.14 -2.48 -8.78
C ILE A 34 -39.53 -3.02 -10.06
N TYR A 35 -39.08 -4.27 -10.09
CA TYR A 35 -38.70 -4.91 -11.34
C TYR A 35 -39.88 -5.06 -12.30
N LEU A 36 -41.08 -5.36 -11.79
CA LEU A 36 -42.30 -5.37 -12.59
C LEU A 36 -42.59 -3.99 -13.20
N TRP A 37 -42.52 -2.92 -12.40
CA TRP A 37 -42.64 -1.54 -12.91
C TRP A 37 -41.57 -1.18 -13.93
N LEU A 38 -40.34 -1.65 -13.72
CA LEU A 38 -39.24 -1.42 -14.66
C LEU A 38 -39.46 -2.14 -15.98
N ASN A 39 -39.91 -3.40 -15.93
CA ASN A 39 -40.26 -4.17 -17.12
C ASN A 39 -41.46 -3.56 -17.85
N TYR A 40 -42.45 -3.03 -17.12
CA TYR A 40 -43.57 -2.32 -17.72
C TYR A 40 -43.11 -1.05 -18.45
N ALA A 41 -42.25 -0.24 -17.83
CA ALA A 41 -41.70 0.95 -18.46
C ALA A 41 -40.79 0.62 -19.67
N LEU A 42 -40.02 -0.47 -19.61
CA LEU A 42 -39.19 -0.94 -20.73
C LEU A 42 -40.05 -1.48 -21.88
N TYR A 43 -41.16 -2.17 -21.57
CA TYR A 43 -42.10 -2.65 -22.56
C TYR A 43 -42.79 -1.49 -23.29
N GLU A 44 -43.27 -0.49 -22.56
CA GLU A 44 -43.87 0.71 -23.18
C GLU A 44 -42.86 1.50 -24.01
N GLU A 45 -41.59 1.54 -23.59
CA GLU A 45 -40.52 2.23 -24.32
C GLU A 45 -40.09 1.47 -25.60
N LEU A 46 -39.89 0.15 -25.53
CA LEU A 46 -39.32 -0.63 -26.64
C LEU A 46 -40.37 -1.22 -27.58
N SER A 47 -41.51 -1.66 -27.04
CA SER A 47 -42.54 -2.36 -27.83
C SER A 47 -43.68 -1.43 -28.24
N ALA A 48 -44.12 -0.54 -27.35
CA ALA A 48 -45.26 0.33 -27.62
C ALA A 48 -44.89 1.72 -28.17
N ILE A 49 -43.62 2.14 -28.00
CA ILE A 49 -43.06 3.43 -28.45
C ILE A 49 -43.85 4.64 -27.89
N ASP A 50 -44.68 4.45 -26.87
CA ASP A 50 -45.48 5.51 -26.27
C ASP A 50 -44.67 6.25 -25.18
N LEU A 51 -44.16 7.41 -25.59
CA LEU A 51 -43.28 8.25 -24.80
C LEU A 51 -44.00 8.97 -23.65
N GLU A 52 -45.27 9.31 -23.85
CA GLU A 52 -46.08 10.07 -22.88
C GLU A 52 -46.50 9.14 -21.74
N ARG A 53 -46.97 7.94 -22.09
CA ARG A 53 -47.39 6.92 -21.13
C ARG A 53 -46.21 6.39 -20.33
N THR A 54 -45.07 6.13 -20.96
CA THR A 54 -43.83 5.74 -20.25
C THR A 54 -43.45 6.76 -19.17
N ARG A 55 -43.58 8.06 -19.46
CA ARG A 55 -43.32 9.14 -18.49
C ARG A 55 -44.31 9.12 -17.32
N GLN A 56 -45.59 8.84 -17.59
CA GLN A 56 -46.60 8.67 -16.56
C GLN A 56 -46.33 7.45 -15.68
N VAL A 57 -45.95 6.31 -16.28
CA VAL A 57 -45.58 5.08 -15.57
C VAL A 57 -44.45 5.34 -14.58
N TYR A 58 -43.38 6.02 -15.00
CA TYR A 58 -42.30 6.41 -14.10
C TYR A 58 -42.78 7.36 -12.99
N ARG A 59 -43.60 8.37 -13.30
CA ARG A 59 -44.15 9.31 -12.29
C ARG A 59 -45.05 8.59 -11.27
N PHE A 60 -45.90 7.68 -11.70
CA PHE A 60 -46.75 6.89 -10.81
C PHE A 60 -45.93 5.97 -9.93
N CYS A 61 -44.95 5.27 -10.49
CA CYS A 61 -44.08 4.41 -9.70
C CYS A 61 -43.31 5.21 -8.64
N LEU A 62 -42.78 6.38 -9.00
CA LEU A 62 -42.09 7.26 -8.07
C LEU A 62 -43.01 7.82 -6.98
N LYS A 63 -44.29 8.10 -7.25
CA LYS A 63 -45.25 8.50 -6.20
C LYS A 63 -45.60 7.36 -5.25
N LEU A 64 -45.67 6.14 -5.77
CA LEU A 64 -46.11 4.97 -5.01
C LEU A 64 -45.03 4.46 -4.04
N ILE A 65 -43.75 4.62 -4.40
CA ILE A 65 -42.62 4.16 -3.56
C ILE A 65 -42.53 5.01 -2.29
N PRO A 66 -42.58 4.40 -1.09
CA PRO A 66 -42.32 5.10 0.17
C PRO A 66 -40.83 5.44 0.35
N HIS A 67 -40.39 6.57 -0.23
CA HIS A 67 -38.99 7.01 -0.20
C HIS A 67 -38.42 7.25 1.21
N ARG A 68 -39.28 7.46 2.21
CA ARG A 68 -38.88 7.61 3.63
C ARG A 68 -38.40 6.31 4.29
N ARG A 69 -38.79 5.13 3.79
CA ARG A 69 -38.45 3.83 4.43
C ARG A 69 -37.44 3.02 3.63
N PHE A 70 -37.59 2.97 2.31
CA PHE A 70 -36.64 2.31 1.44
C PHE A 70 -36.65 2.98 0.08
N THR A 71 -35.50 2.99 -0.56
CA THR A 71 -35.31 3.71 -1.83
C THR A 71 -34.59 2.81 -2.81
N PHE A 72 -35.00 2.91 -4.08
CA PHE A 72 -34.44 2.11 -5.15
C PHE A 72 -33.71 3.01 -6.13
N ALA A 73 -32.39 3.10 -5.98
CA ALA A 73 -31.56 3.92 -6.87
C ALA A 73 -31.77 3.56 -8.35
N LYS A 74 -32.03 2.28 -8.64
CA LYS A 74 -32.24 1.77 -10.00
C LYS A 74 -33.41 2.47 -10.72
N ILE A 75 -34.55 2.69 -10.06
CA ILE A 75 -35.70 3.27 -10.77
C ILE A 75 -35.48 4.73 -11.16
N TRP A 76 -34.86 5.50 -10.28
CA TRP A 76 -34.49 6.90 -10.54
C TRP A 76 -33.47 7.00 -11.68
N LEU A 77 -32.46 6.12 -11.71
CA LEU A 77 -31.48 6.09 -12.80
C LEU A 77 -32.10 5.71 -14.14
N TYR A 78 -33.02 4.74 -14.16
CA TYR A 78 -33.71 4.37 -15.40
C TYR A 78 -34.65 5.47 -15.90
N ALA A 79 -35.39 6.11 -14.99
CA ALA A 79 -36.23 7.25 -15.34
C ALA A 79 -35.40 8.44 -15.87
N ALA A 80 -34.21 8.69 -15.30
CA ALA A 80 -33.30 9.71 -15.83
C ALA A 80 -32.74 9.33 -17.21
N LYS A 81 -32.32 8.07 -17.40
CA LYS A 81 -31.86 7.56 -18.71
C LYS A 81 -32.96 7.64 -19.77
N PHE A 82 -34.20 7.39 -19.41
CA PHE A 82 -35.36 7.58 -20.30
C PHE A 82 -35.47 9.05 -20.74
N GLU A 83 -35.45 10.01 -19.81
CA GLU A 83 -35.55 11.43 -20.17
C GLU A 83 -34.36 11.93 -21.02
N ILE A 84 -33.16 11.34 -20.85
CA ILE A 84 -32.00 11.61 -21.73
C ILE A 84 -32.27 11.14 -23.16
N ARG A 85 -32.81 9.92 -23.35
CA ARG A 85 -33.18 9.40 -24.68
C ARG A 85 -34.22 10.29 -25.35
N GLN A 86 -35.12 10.87 -24.55
CA GLN A 86 -36.10 11.86 -25.00
C GLN A 86 -35.53 13.27 -25.23
N LYS A 87 -34.20 13.44 -25.10
CA LYS A 87 -33.47 14.72 -25.21
C LYS A 87 -33.95 15.79 -24.21
N LYS A 88 -34.69 15.42 -23.16
CA LYS A 88 -35.17 16.32 -22.10
C LYS A 88 -34.19 16.35 -20.93
N LEU A 89 -33.05 17.00 -21.16
CA LEU A 89 -31.96 17.10 -20.19
C LEU A 89 -32.36 17.82 -18.89
N THR A 90 -33.19 18.86 -19.00
CA THR A 90 -33.65 19.65 -17.84
C THR A 90 -34.51 18.83 -16.89
N ASP A 91 -35.41 18.02 -17.44
CA ASP A 91 -36.29 17.15 -16.66
C ASP A 91 -35.52 15.99 -16.04
N ALA A 92 -34.58 15.39 -16.78
CA ALA A 92 -33.66 14.37 -16.25
C ALA A 92 -32.87 14.90 -15.04
N ARG A 93 -32.31 16.12 -15.14
CA ARG A 93 -31.57 16.79 -14.06
C ARG A 93 -32.45 17.10 -12.86
N LYS A 94 -33.68 17.62 -13.07
CA LYS A 94 -34.65 17.83 -11.98
C LYS A 94 -35.02 16.52 -11.29
N LEU A 95 -35.16 15.44 -12.06
CA LEU A 95 -35.50 14.13 -11.52
C LEU A 95 -34.35 13.57 -10.66
N LEU A 96 -33.10 13.69 -11.11
CA LEU A 96 -31.94 13.26 -10.31
C LEU A 96 -31.69 14.17 -9.11
N GLY A 97 -31.92 15.47 -9.24
CA GLY A 97 -31.86 16.41 -8.12
C GLY A 97 -32.91 16.11 -7.04
N THR A 98 -34.16 15.81 -7.43
CA THR A 98 -35.19 15.38 -6.48
C THR A 98 -34.87 14.02 -5.88
N ALA A 99 -34.30 13.09 -6.65
CA ALA A 99 -33.82 11.81 -6.15
C ALA A 99 -32.75 11.97 -5.07
N LEU A 100 -31.76 12.86 -5.28
CA LEU A 100 -30.71 13.14 -4.29
C LEU A 100 -31.26 13.79 -3.02
N GLY A 101 -32.17 14.76 -3.15
CA GLY A 101 -32.77 15.45 -2.00
C GLY A 101 -33.68 14.55 -1.17
N MET A 102 -34.41 13.62 -1.80
CA MET A 102 -35.24 12.65 -1.07
C MET A 102 -34.42 11.48 -0.53
N CYS A 103 -33.37 11.08 -1.27
CA CYS A 103 -32.68 9.80 -1.09
C CYS A 103 -31.17 9.93 -1.43
N PRO A 104 -30.33 10.47 -0.55
CA PRO A 104 -28.90 10.49 -0.79
C PRO A 104 -28.35 9.05 -0.69
N LYS A 105 -27.91 8.50 -1.82
CA LYS A 105 -27.26 7.19 -1.93
C LYS A 105 -26.09 7.27 -2.89
N ASP A 106 -25.00 6.60 -2.55
CA ASP A 106 -23.78 6.58 -3.37
C ASP A 106 -24.03 6.15 -4.82
N LYS A 107 -24.94 5.19 -5.04
CA LYS A 107 -25.27 4.75 -6.41
C LYS A 107 -25.99 5.82 -7.23
N LEU A 108 -26.77 6.70 -6.59
CA LEU A 108 -27.43 7.83 -7.26
C LEU A 108 -26.42 8.93 -7.57
N PHE A 109 -25.54 9.27 -6.64
CA PHE A 109 -24.45 10.20 -6.89
C PHE A 109 -23.57 9.71 -8.04
N ARG A 110 -23.10 8.46 -8.00
CA ARG A 110 -22.30 7.87 -9.10
C ARG A 110 -23.01 7.93 -10.44
N GLY A 111 -24.27 7.51 -10.51
CA GLY A 111 -25.02 7.53 -11.78
C GLY A 111 -25.35 8.94 -12.27
N TYR A 112 -25.50 9.93 -11.37
CA TYR A 112 -25.71 11.32 -11.78
C TYR A 112 -24.40 11.98 -12.25
N ILE A 113 -23.29 11.70 -11.58
CA ILE A 113 -21.97 12.17 -11.99
C ILE A 113 -21.58 11.56 -13.35
N GLU A 114 -21.76 10.25 -13.55
CA GLU A 114 -21.52 9.59 -14.84
C GLU A 114 -22.32 10.25 -15.98
N LEU A 115 -23.57 10.63 -15.69
CA LEU A 115 -24.41 11.36 -16.64
C LEU A 115 -23.87 12.76 -16.94
N GLU A 116 -23.49 13.55 -15.95
CA GLU A 116 -22.98 14.91 -16.19
C GLU A 116 -21.59 14.88 -16.84
N ILE A 117 -20.77 13.85 -16.59
CA ILE A 117 -19.52 13.58 -17.33
C ILE A 117 -19.81 13.31 -18.81
N GLN A 118 -20.82 12.49 -19.13
CA GLN A 118 -21.24 12.24 -20.52
C GLN A 118 -21.72 13.52 -21.23
N LEU A 119 -22.33 14.45 -20.47
CA LEU A 119 -22.75 15.75 -20.98
C LEU A 119 -21.63 16.80 -21.01
N ARG A 120 -20.41 16.46 -20.54
CA ARG A 120 -19.23 17.34 -20.44
C ARG A 120 -19.44 18.58 -19.57
N GLU A 121 -20.31 18.48 -18.56
CA GLU A 121 -20.68 19.58 -17.68
C GLU A 121 -19.92 19.50 -16.35
N PHE A 122 -18.61 19.74 -16.41
CA PHE A 122 -17.68 19.49 -15.31
C PHE A 122 -17.92 20.38 -14.09
N ASP A 123 -18.39 21.61 -14.25
CA ASP A 123 -18.71 22.48 -13.10
C ASP A 123 -19.89 21.96 -12.27
N ARG A 124 -20.82 21.25 -12.90
CA ARG A 124 -21.89 20.56 -12.17
C ARG A 124 -21.38 19.30 -11.51
N CYS A 125 -20.49 18.55 -12.17
CA CYS A 125 -19.81 17.41 -11.56
C CYS A 125 -19.08 17.83 -10.27
N ARG A 126 -18.40 18.97 -10.26
CA ARG A 126 -17.74 19.53 -9.06
C ARG A 126 -18.71 19.75 -7.91
N LYS A 127 -19.79 20.52 -8.15
CA LYS A 127 -20.84 20.75 -7.14
C LYS A 127 -21.50 19.46 -6.66
N LEU A 128 -21.59 18.44 -7.52
CA LEU A 128 -22.11 17.13 -7.18
C LEU A 128 -21.15 16.35 -6.29
N TYR A 129 -19.85 16.38 -6.58
CA TYR A 129 -18.83 15.78 -5.73
C TYR A 129 -18.72 16.49 -4.38
N GLU A 130 -18.74 17.82 -4.33
CA GLU A 130 -18.78 18.58 -3.07
C GLU A 130 -19.95 18.14 -2.18
N LYS A 131 -21.17 18.11 -2.73
CA LYS A 131 -22.35 17.61 -2.02
C LYS A 131 -22.25 16.13 -1.64
N PHE A 132 -21.58 15.33 -2.46
CA PHE A 132 -21.38 13.92 -2.17
C PHE A 132 -20.40 13.72 -1.00
N LEU A 133 -19.35 14.54 -0.94
CA LEU A 133 -18.37 14.56 0.14
C LEU A 133 -18.91 15.16 1.44
N GLU A 134 -19.86 16.10 1.37
CA GLU A 134 -20.63 16.56 2.53
C GLU A 134 -21.48 15.43 3.12
N PHE A 135 -22.10 14.60 2.26
CA PHE A 135 -22.98 13.52 2.68
C PHE A 135 -22.23 12.28 3.16
N SER A 136 -21.17 11.87 2.45
CA SER A 136 -20.36 10.69 2.75
C SER A 136 -18.86 11.02 2.83
N PRO A 137 -18.41 11.77 3.87
CA PRO A 137 -16.99 12.06 4.12
C PRO A 137 -16.07 10.83 4.18
N GLU A 138 -16.61 9.70 4.65
CA GLU A 138 -15.85 8.50 5.02
C GLU A 138 -15.47 7.63 3.82
N ASN A 139 -16.17 7.80 2.69
CA ASN A 139 -16.02 6.91 1.55
C ASN A 139 -14.80 7.29 0.68
N CYS A 140 -13.70 6.55 0.85
CA CYS A 140 -12.44 6.75 0.14
C CYS A 140 -12.59 6.68 -1.39
N THR A 141 -13.50 5.85 -1.90
CA THR A 141 -13.71 5.71 -3.36
C THR A 141 -14.24 7.00 -3.99
N THR A 142 -14.94 7.84 -3.22
CA THR A 142 -15.51 9.09 -3.71
C THR A 142 -14.44 10.15 -3.90
N TRP A 143 -13.52 10.25 -2.94
CA TRP A 143 -12.32 11.09 -3.02
C TRP A 143 -11.45 10.70 -4.21
N MET A 144 -11.18 9.41 -4.39
CA MET A 144 -10.40 8.91 -5.52
C MET A 144 -11.04 9.26 -6.87
N ARG A 145 -12.35 9.01 -7.03
CA ARG A 145 -13.06 9.33 -8.28
C ARG A 145 -13.16 10.83 -8.54
N TYR A 146 -13.20 11.65 -7.49
CA TYR A 146 -13.21 13.10 -7.64
C TYR A 146 -11.84 13.60 -8.12
N ALA A 147 -10.76 13.11 -7.53
CA ALA A 147 -9.41 13.47 -7.93
C ALA A 147 -9.06 12.95 -9.34
N GLU A 148 -9.48 11.72 -9.69
CA GLU A 148 -9.35 11.17 -11.06
C GLU A 148 -10.06 12.04 -12.10
N LEU A 149 -11.25 12.59 -11.77
CA LEU A 149 -11.96 13.50 -12.66
C LEU A 149 -11.18 14.81 -12.89
N GLU A 150 -10.65 15.44 -11.84
CA GLU A 150 -9.87 16.68 -11.99
C GLU A 150 -8.53 16.44 -12.69
N SER A 151 -7.90 15.27 -12.47
CA SER A 151 -6.73 14.81 -13.22
C SER A 151 -7.02 14.73 -14.73
N LEU A 152 -8.14 14.10 -15.11
CA LEU A 152 -8.57 14.01 -16.51
C LEU A 152 -8.88 15.39 -17.14
N LEU A 153 -9.15 16.41 -16.33
CA LEU A 153 -9.36 17.79 -16.77
C LEU A 153 -8.06 18.59 -16.89
N GLY A 154 -6.93 18.03 -16.45
CA GLY A 154 -5.62 18.70 -16.42
C GLY A 154 -5.43 19.64 -15.23
N GLU A 155 -6.35 19.62 -14.26
CA GLU A 155 -6.34 20.50 -13.09
C GLU A 155 -5.59 19.85 -11.92
N THR A 156 -4.28 19.72 -12.09
CA THR A 156 -3.40 18.97 -11.19
C THR A 156 -3.37 19.53 -9.77
N ASP A 157 -3.32 20.85 -9.63
CA ASP A 157 -3.30 21.51 -8.32
C ASP A 157 -4.59 21.32 -7.52
N ARG A 158 -5.73 21.26 -8.22
CA ARG A 158 -7.02 20.95 -7.58
C ARG A 158 -7.11 19.49 -7.17
N ALA A 159 -6.67 18.57 -8.02
CA ALA A 159 -6.58 17.15 -7.69
C ALA A 159 -5.71 16.93 -6.44
N ARG A 160 -4.56 17.61 -6.34
CA ARG A 160 -3.69 17.61 -5.15
C ARG A 160 -4.40 18.13 -3.91
N GLY A 161 -5.09 19.27 -4.02
CA GLY A 161 -5.87 19.82 -2.93
C GLY A 161 -6.91 18.83 -2.40
N ILE A 162 -7.57 18.09 -3.29
CA ILE A 162 -8.56 17.06 -2.93
C ILE A 162 -7.88 15.91 -2.18
N TYR A 163 -6.73 15.42 -2.65
CA TYR A 163 -5.98 14.36 -1.97
C TYR A 163 -5.47 14.78 -0.58
N GLU A 164 -4.93 15.99 -0.44
CA GLU A 164 -4.49 16.51 0.86
C GLU A 164 -5.66 16.71 1.83
N LEU A 165 -6.81 17.21 1.36
CA LEU A 165 -8.02 17.31 2.15
C LEU A 165 -8.49 15.94 2.64
N ALA A 166 -8.40 14.92 1.78
CA ALA A 166 -8.74 13.56 2.15
C ALA A 166 -7.77 13.01 3.22
N ILE A 167 -6.45 13.16 3.04
CA ILE A 167 -5.41 12.66 3.98
C ILE A 167 -5.47 13.32 5.36
N ASN A 168 -5.90 14.58 5.43
CA ASN A 168 -6.06 15.32 6.67
C ASN A 168 -7.27 14.84 7.50
N ARG A 169 -8.23 14.15 6.90
CA ARG A 169 -9.37 13.58 7.63
C ARG A 169 -8.96 12.29 8.33
N LYS A 170 -9.12 12.24 9.66
CA LYS A 170 -8.73 11.10 10.51
C LYS A 170 -9.65 9.86 10.38
N LEU A 171 -10.84 10.00 9.80
CA LEU A 171 -11.84 8.94 9.70
C LEU A 171 -12.04 8.52 8.24
N LEU A 172 -11.11 7.73 7.73
CA LEU A 172 -11.21 7.09 6.42
C LEU A 172 -11.30 5.58 6.62
N ASP A 173 -12.25 4.95 5.92
CA ASP A 173 -12.54 3.50 5.98
C ASP A 173 -11.33 2.67 5.50
N MET A 174 -10.63 3.14 4.46
CA MET A 174 -9.43 2.50 3.90
C MET A 174 -8.37 3.54 3.49
N PRO A 175 -7.56 4.05 4.44
CA PRO A 175 -6.55 5.07 4.16
C PRO A 175 -5.49 4.63 3.15
N GLU A 176 -5.10 3.34 3.16
CA GLU A 176 -4.03 2.79 2.31
C GLU A 176 -4.31 2.92 0.82
N LEU A 177 -5.57 2.68 0.40
CA LEU A 177 -5.96 2.76 -1.00
C LEU A 177 -5.87 4.20 -1.51
N LEU A 178 -6.22 5.17 -0.67
CA LEU A 178 -6.13 6.59 -1.00
C LEU A 178 -4.68 7.04 -1.13
N TRP A 179 -3.79 6.61 -0.23
CA TRP A 179 -2.36 6.89 -0.33
C TRP A 179 -1.74 6.31 -1.60
N LYS A 180 -2.06 5.05 -1.95
CA LYS A 180 -1.63 4.44 -3.21
C LYS A 180 -2.12 5.26 -4.41
N ALA A 181 -3.41 5.62 -4.44
CA ALA A 181 -3.97 6.40 -5.54
C ALA A 181 -3.32 7.79 -5.66
N TYR A 182 -2.97 8.43 -4.53
CA TYR A 182 -2.30 9.72 -4.57
C TYR A 182 -0.86 9.61 -5.08
N ILE A 183 -0.14 8.57 -4.66
CA ILE A 183 1.21 8.27 -5.15
C ILE A 183 1.19 7.95 -6.65
N ASP A 184 0.26 7.08 -7.10
CA ASP A 184 0.08 6.74 -8.52
C ASP A 184 -0.22 8.02 -9.33
N PHE A 185 -1.04 8.93 -8.80
CA PHE A 185 -1.32 10.22 -9.43
C PHE A 185 -0.07 11.11 -9.58
N GLU A 186 0.77 11.26 -8.54
CA GLU A 186 1.99 12.06 -8.69
C GLU A 186 3.02 11.40 -9.63
N ILE A 187 3.04 10.06 -9.72
CA ILE A 187 3.82 9.32 -10.72
C ILE A 187 3.33 9.65 -12.14
N GLU A 188 2.01 9.68 -12.36
CA GLU A 188 1.42 10.05 -13.66
C GLU A 188 1.72 11.51 -14.04
N GLN A 189 1.85 12.41 -13.06
CA GLN A 189 2.21 13.82 -13.29
C GLN A 189 3.72 14.08 -13.38
N TYR A 190 4.56 13.03 -13.31
CA TYR A 190 6.02 13.11 -13.35
C TYR A 190 6.67 13.96 -12.22
N ASP A 191 5.94 14.24 -11.14
CA ASP A 191 6.43 15.03 -10.01
C ASP A 191 7.11 14.14 -8.95
N TRP A 192 8.32 13.69 -9.28
CA TRP A 192 9.07 12.69 -8.50
C TRP A 192 9.37 13.15 -7.06
N GLU A 193 9.69 14.42 -6.84
CA GLU A 193 10.03 14.95 -5.51
C GLU A 193 8.83 14.89 -4.55
N ARG A 194 7.64 15.21 -5.04
CA ARG A 194 6.42 15.17 -4.24
C ARG A 194 6.04 13.74 -3.93
N ALA A 195 6.12 12.84 -4.90
CA ALA A 195 5.92 11.41 -4.68
C ALA A 195 6.86 10.86 -3.57
N ARG A 196 8.15 11.24 -3.57
CA ARG A 196 9.09 10.90 -2.48
C ARG A 196 8.63 11.42 -1.12
N SER A 197 8.20 12.68 -1.06
CA SER A 197 7.70 13.28 0.18
C SER A 197 6.45 12.56 0.71
N LEU A 198 5.57 12.09 -0.19
CA LEU A 198 4.37 11.33 0.17
C LEU A 198 4.71 9.96 0.70
N TYR A 199 5.64 9.24 0.07
CA TYR A 199 6.15 7.98 0.60
C TYR A 199 6.76 8.15 1.99
N ARG A 200 7.55 9.19 2.23
CA ARG A 200 8.12 9.49 3.56
C ARG A 200 7.03 9.78 4.60
N ARG A 201 6.00 10.56 4.23
CA ARG A 201 4.83 10.82 5.10
C ARG A 201 4.05 9.55 5.39
N LEU A 202 3.88 8.68 4.40
CA LEU A 202 3.20 7.40 4.55
C LEU A 202 4.00 6.47 5.49
N LEU A 203 5.31 6.37 5.31
CA LEU A 203 6.20 5.57 6.16
C LEU A 203 6.21 6.03 7.62
N ASN A 204 6.06 7.33 7.88
CA ASN A 204 5.91 7.86 9.23
C ASN A 204 4.58 7.43 9.89
N ARG A 205 3.53 7.17 9.10
CA ARG A 205 2.23 6.69 9.60
C ARG A 205 2.16 5.16 9.66
N THR A 206 2.70 4.47 8.66
CA THR A 206 2.64 3.01 8.52
C THR A 206 4.02 2.46 8.16
N GLN A 207 4.58 1.61 9.02
CA GLN A 207 5.87 0.95 8.77
C GLN A 207 5.67 -0.42 8.13
N HIS A 208 4.88 -0.48 7.06
CA HIS A 208 4.62 -1.73 6.34
C HIS A 208 5.61 -1.97 5.20
N VAL A 209 6.00 -3.23 5.03
CA VAL A 209 6.97 -3.66 4.02
C VAL A 209 6.56 -3.32 2.61
N LYS A 210 5.26 -3.46 2.31
CA LYS A 210 4.72 -3.13 0.98
C LYS A 210 5.04 -1.68 0.60
N VAL A 211 5.00 -0.76 1.57
CA VAL A 211 5.32 0.66 1.34
C VAL A 211 6.80 0.85 1.05
N TRP A 212 7.67 0.21 1.83
CA TRP A 212 9.12 0.23 1.61
C TRP A 212 9.51 -0.33 0.24
N LEU A 213 8.94 -1.48 -0.14
CA LEU A 213 9.16 -2.09 -1.45
C LEU A 213 8.65 -1.20 -2.58
N SER A 214 7.46 -0.60 -2.42
CA SER A 214 6.94 0.33 -3.42
C SER A 214 7.79 1.59 -3.57
N LEU A 215 8.38 2.10 -2.48
CA LEU A 215 9.31 3.24 -2.53
C LEU A 215 10.61 2.86 -3.24
N ALA A 216 11.17 1.68 -2.96
CA ALA A 216 12.37 1.19 -3.65
C ALA A 216 12.12 1.00 -5.16
N ASN A 217 11.02 0.35 -5.54
CA ASN A 217 10.63 0.20 -6.94
C ASN A 217 10.33 1.54 -7.60
N PHE A 218 9.72 2.48 -6.87
CA PHE A 218 9.47 3.82 -7.37
C PHE A 218 10.76 4.56 -7.70
N GLU A 219 11.82 4.50 -6.87
CA GLU A 219 13.09 5.15 -7.21
C GLU A 219 13.74 4.55 -8.47
N LEU A 220 13.54 3.25 -8.73
CA LEU A 220 13.98 2.61 -9.97
C LEU A 220 13.15 3.02 -11.19
N CYS A 221 11.87 3.35 -10.99
CA CYS A 221 11.01 3.85 -12.06
C CYS A 221 11.13 5.37 -12.28
N ALA A 222 11.44 6.13 -11.24
CA ALA A 222 11.63 7.58 -11.23
C ALA A 222 12.98 7.98 -11.85
N LEU A 223 13.31 7.36 -12.98
CA LEU A 223 14.46 7.70 -13.80
C LEU A 223 14.09 8.94 -14.59
N ASN A 224 14.79 10.05 -14.32
CA ASN A 224 14.74 11.22 -15.17
C ASN A 224 15.59 10.94 -16.41
N LYS A 225 15.05 10.14 -17.34
CA LYS A 225 15.74 9.80 -18.58
C LYS A 225 15.80 11.05 -19.45
N LEU A 226 17.00 11.54 -19.68
CA LEU A 226 17.23 12.62 -20.63
C LEU A 226 17.01 12.07 -22.03
N THR A 227 16.12 12.69 -22.79
CA THR A 227 15.87 12.36 -24.20
C THR A 227 16.49 13.39 -25.12
N ALA A 228 16.72 13.03 -26.38
CA ALA A 228 17.31 13.92 -27.37
C ALA A 228 16.50 15.20 -27.65
N ALA A 229 15.25 15.27 -27.16
CA ALA A 229 14.32 16.38 -27.27
C ALA A 229 14.40 17.37 -26.09
N ASP A 230 15.07 17.00 -24.99
CA ASP A 230 15.25 17.83 -23.79
C ASP A 230 16.55 18.67 -23.85
N LEU A 231 17.33 18.52 -24.92
CA LEU A 231 18.55 19.29 -25.19
C LEU A 231 18.18 20.49 -26.06
N ASP A 232 18.34 21.70 -25.51
CA ASP A 232 18.04 22.95 -26.19
C ASP A 232 19.07 23.26 -27.30
N ASP A 233 18.72 24.15 -28.24
CA ASP A 233 19.60 24.54 -29.36
C ASP A 233 20.94 25.15 -28.88
N GLU A 234 20.97 25.75 -27.68
CA GLU A 234 22.19 26.28 -27.05
C GLU A 234 23.12 25.16 -26.55
N ASP A 235 22.58 24.07 -25.99
CA ASP A 235 23.36 22.90 -25.59
C ASP A 235 23.96 22.19 -26.82
N LEU A 236 23.22 22.19 -27.94
CA LEU A 236 23.69 21.64 -29.22
C LEU A 236 24.81 22.47 -29.86
N GLU A 237 24.85 23.78 -29.64
CA GLU A 237 25.98 24.63 -30.05
C GLU A 237 27.22 24.36 -29.22
N HIS A 238 27.09 24.21 -27.90
CA HIS A 238 28.20 23.86 -27.02
C HIS A 238 28.79 22.46 -27.30
N LEU A 239 27.97 21.48 -27.72
CA LEU A 239 28.47 20.16 -28.11
C LEU A 239 29.29 20.17 -29.42
N LYS A 240 29.04 21.12 -30.34
CA LYS A 240 29.81 21.20 -31.60
C LYS A 240 31.28 21.56 -31.36
N ASP A 241 31.59 22.25 -30.28
CA ASP A 241 32.96 22.68 -29.94
C ASP A 241 33.82 21.56 -29.32
N VAL A 242 33.22 20.44 -28.88
CA VAL A 242 33.90 19.40 -28.07
C VAL A 242 34.14 18.09 -28.83
N GLU A 243 33.69 17.93 -30.09
CA GLU A 243 33.77 16.64 -30.83
C GLU A 243 33.20 15.44 -30.05
N LEU A 244 32.25 15.67 -29.13
CA LEU A 244 31.58 14.60 -28.38
C LEU A 244 30.25 14.28 -29.06
N ASP A 245 30.03 13.00 -29.40
CA ASP A 245 28.81 12.56 -30.05
C ASP A 245 27.58 12.79 -29.12
N LYS A 246 26.53 13.43 -29.65
CA LYS A 246 25.29 13.71 -28.90
C LYS A 246 24.70 12.45 -28.24
N GLU A 247 24.84 11.31 -28.91
CA GLU A 247 24.34 10.02 -28.44
C GLU A 247 25.11 9.49 -27.22
N THR A 248 26.44 9.68 -27.16
CA THR A 248 27.26 9.19 -26.04
C THR A 248 27.03 10.02 -24.79
N LEU A 249 26.86 11.35 -24.89
CA LEU A 249 26.54 12.19 -23.74
C LEU A 249 25.18 11.85 -23.11
N ILE A 250 24.15 11.63 -23.94
CA ILE A 250 22.82 11.21 -23.48
C ILE A 250 22.91 9.83 -22.81
N GLN A 251 23.68 8.92 -23.39
CA GLN A 251 23.88 7.59 -22.83
C GLN A 251 24.59 7.65 -21.46
N GLU A 252 25.69 8.39 -21.35
CA GLU A 252 26.43 8.56 -20.09
C GLU A 252 25.59 9.26 -19.01
N HIS A 253 24.78 10.26 -19.38
CA HIS A 253 23.87 10.92 -18.45
C HIS A 253 22.82 9.93 -17.90
N ASN A 254 22.21 9.15 -18.80
CA ASN A 254 21.19 8.17 -18.44
C ASN A 254 21.77 7.04 -17.58
N GLU A 255 22.98 6.55 -17.90
CA GLU A 255 23.69 5.56 -17.09
C GLU A 255 24.03 6.10 -15.69
N ASN A 256 24.46 7.36 -15.59
CA ASN A 256 24.72 8.02 -14.31
C ASN A 256 23.46 8.21 -13.46
N GLU A 257 22.32 8.56 -14.06
CA GLU A 257 21.04 8.65 -13.34
C GLU A 257 20.53 7.27 -12.89
N ILE A 258 20.74 6.22 -13.69
CA ILE A 258 20.46 4.83 -13.29
C ILE A 258 21.29 4.45 -12.07
N ASN A 259 22.60 4.74 -12.08
CA ASN A 259 23.48 4.46 -10.95
C ASN A 259 23.02 5.20 -9.67
N LYS A 260 22.66 6.47 -9.78
CA LYS A 260 22.10 7.24 -8.65
C LYS A 260 20.78 6.65 -8.15
N ALA A 261 19.90 6.20 -9.03
CA ALA A 261 18.64 5.56 -8.66
C ALA A 261 18.84 4.23 -7.93
N VAL A 262 19.79 3.40 -8.39
CA VAL A 262 20.20 2.15 -7.73
C VAL A 262 20.76 2.44 -6.34
N GLU A 263 21.61 3.45 -6.19
CA GLU A 263 22.12 3.86 -4.88
C GLU A 263 21.04 4.36 -3.92
N ARG A 264 20.10 5.18 -4.41
CA ARG A 264 18.94 5.64 -3.62
C ARG A 264 18.08 4.45 -3.16
N SER A 265 17.78 3.53 -4.07
CA SER A 265 17.01 2.32 -3.78
C SER A 265 17.71 1.44 -2.75
N ARG A 266 19.03 1.27 -2.86
CA ARG A 266 19.84 0.54 -1.86
C ARG A 266 19.78 1.20 -0.48
N LYS A 267 19.88 2.53 -0.41
CA LYS A 267 19.73 3.27 0.87
C LYS A 267 18.35 3.03 1.48
N ILE A 268 17.29 2.99 0.67
CA ILE A 268 15.93 2.69 1.13
C ILE A 268 15.84 1.27 1.70
N TYR A 269 16.42 0.25 1.04
CA TYR A 269 16.45 -1.11 1.58
C TYR A 269 17.19 -1.19 2.93
N GLN A 270 18.32 -0.47 3.06
CA GLN A 270 19.05 -0.40 4.33
C GLN A 270 18.25 0.29 5.44
N GLU A 271 17.58 1.40 5.13
CA GLU A 271 16.68 2.10 6.05
C GLU A 271 15.50 1.21 6.46
N ALA A 272 14.89 0.51 5.50
CA ALA A 272 13.79 -0.42 5.72
C ALA A 272 14.21 -1.58 6.64
N ASN A 273 15.40 -2.16 6.45
CA ASN A 273 15.91 -3.24 7.30
C ASN A 273 16.17 -2.74 8.75
N LYS A 274 16.64 -1.49 8.91
CA LYS A 274 16.79 -0.86 10.24
C LYS A 274 15.44 -0.63 10.92
N ALA A 275 14.45 -0.13 10.19
CA ALA A 275 13.11 0.12 10.70
C ALA A 275 12.41 -1.18 11.13
N LEU A 276 12.49 -2.22 10.28
CA LEU A 276 11.84 -3.51 10.53
C LEU A 276 12.58 -4.41 11.53
N LYS A 277 13.78 -4.04 11.97
CA LYS A 277 14.56 -4.81 12.96
C LYS A 277 13.81 -4.93 14.29
N TYR A 278 13.03 -3.92 14.64
CA TYR A 278 12.30 -3.83 15.91
C TYR A 278 10.81 -4.18 15.78
N THR A 279 10.34 -4.51 14.58
CA THR A 279 8.95 -4.89 14.34
C THR A 279 8.72 -6.33 14.78
N GLU A 280 7.60 -6.59 15.47
CA GLU A 280 7.25 -7.93 15.97
C GLU A 280 7.04 -8.95 14.83
N ASP A 281 6.55 -8.48 13.68
CA ASP A 281 6.34 -9.31 12.49
C ASP A 281 7.66 -9.58 11.75
N LYS A 282 8.26 -10.72 12.07
CA LYS A 282 9.50 -11.18 11.42
C LYS A 282 9.29 -11.55 9.94
N GLU A 283 8.09 -11.95 9.51
CA GLU A 283 7.83 -12.31 8.10
C GLU A 283 7.93 -11.09 7.19
N GLN A 284 7.49 -9.94 7.69
CA GLN A 284 7.64 -8.67 7.01
C GLN A 284 9.12 -8.41 6.67
N ARG A 285 10.00 -8.56 7.65
CA ARG A 285 11.44 -8.39 7.43
C ARG A 285 12.02 -9.44 6.46
N VAL A 286 11.54 -10.69 6.50
CA VAL A 286 11.96 -11.75 5.55
C VAL A 286 11.62 -11.34 4.12
N ARG A 287 10.38 -10.93 3.84
CA ARG A 287 9.95 -10.49 2.50
C ARG A 287 10.78 -9.32 1.99
N LEU A 288 11.15 -8.38 2.86
CA LEU A 288 12.05 -7.27 2.50
C LEU A 288 13.43 -7.80 2.07
N LEU A 289 14.01 -8.74 2.82
CA LEU A 289 15.34 -9.29 2.55
C LEU A 289 15.36 -10.17 1.29
N GLU A 290 14.29 -10.91 1.02
CA GLU A 290 14.12 -11.66 -0.24
C GLU A 290 14.11 -10.68 -1.42
N ALA A 291 13.31 -9.61 -1.35
CA ALA A 291 13.28 -8.58 -2.40
C ALA A 291 14.61 -7.81 -2.54
N TRP A 292 15.31 -7.53 -1.43
CA TRP A 292 16.63 -6.89 -1.47
C TRP A 292 17.67 -7.80 -2.13
N LYS A 293 17.59 -9.12 -1.92
CA LYS A 293 18.45 -10.08 -2.60
C LYS A 293 18.21 -10.10 -4.11
N GLU A 294 16.94 -10.13 -4.54
CA GLU A 294 16.58 -10.05 -5.96
C GLU A 294 17.11 -8.74 -6.58
N PHE A 295 16.96 -7.62 -5.87
CA PHE A 295 17.49 -6.33 -6.31
C PHE A 295 19.02 -6.31 -6.49
N GLU A 296 19.79 -6.82 -5.53
CA GLU A 296 21.27 -6.89 -5.68
C GLU A 296 21.71 -7.93 -6.70
N TYR A 297 20.88 -8.95 -6.99
CA TYR A 297 21.16 -9.88 -8.08
C TYR A 297 21.07 -9.19 -9.45
N GLU A 298 20.09 -8.30 -9.64
CA GLU A 298 19.88 -7.57 -10.90
C GLU A 298 20.83 -6.37 -11.07
N TYR A 299 21.05 -5.58 -10.01
CA TYR A 299 21.74 -4.28 -10.08
C TYR A 299 23.02 -4.20 -9.24
N GLY A 300 23.32 -5.24 -8.46
CA GLY A 300 24.42 -5.25 -7.50
C GLY A 300 25.73 -5.82 -8.05
N THR A 301 26.76 -5.75 -7.21
CA THR A 301 28.06 -6.40 -7.46
C THR A 301 28.17 -7.65 -6.60
N GLU A 302 29.09 -8.57 -6.93
CA GLU A 302 29.29 -9.79 -6.12
C GLU A 302 29.53 -9.49 -4.62
N LYS A 303 30.14 -8.35 -4.31
CA LYS A 303 30.37 -7.92 -2.91
C LYS A 303 29.05 -7.58 -2.22
N THR A 304 28.20 -6.77 -2.85
CA THR A 304 26.92 -6.35 -2.25
C THR A 304 25.94 -7.52 -2.14
N GLN A 305 25.96 -8.45 -3.10
CA GLN A 305 25.19 -9.70 -3.03
C GLN A 305 25.60 -10.56 -1.83
N ARG A 306 26.92 -10.76 -1.62
CA ARG A 306 27.42 -11.51 -0.46
C ARG A 306 27.03 -10.87 0.87
N ASP A 307 27.01 -9.54 0.93
CA ASP A 307 26.63 -8.83 2.15
C ASP A 307 25.14 -8.98 2.45
N VAL A 308 24.26 -8.96 1.44
CA VAL A 308 22.82 -9.24 1.62
C VAL A 308 22.58 -10.72 1.97
N ASP A 309 23.33 -11.65 1.39
CA ASP A 309 23.23 -13.08 1.71
C ASP A 309 23.55 -13.37 3.18
N LYS A 310 24.52 -12.65 3.78
CA LYS A 310 24.82 -12.77 5.22
C LYS A 310 23.67 -12.30 6.11
N LEU A 311 22.82 -11.40 5.63
CA LEU A 311 21.69 -10.85 6.38
C LEU A 311 20.44 -11.74 6.30
N GLN A 312 20.44 -12.78 5.46
CA GLN A 312 19.28 -13.64 5.26
C GLN A 312 18.89 -14.40 6.54
N PRO A 313 17.58 -14.52 6.83
CA PRO A 313 17.10 -15.23 8.00
C PRO A 313 17.22 -16.74 7.83
N GLN A 314 17.50 -17.45 8.91
CA GLN A 314 17.39 -18.90 8.96
C GLN A 314 15.96 -19.29 9.35
N LYS A 315 15.39 -20.24 8.62
CA LYS A 315 14.06 -20.80 8.89
C LYS A 315 14.22 -21.95 9.88
N VAL A 316 13.73 -21.79 11.10
CA VAL A 316 13.76 -22.83 12.15
C VAL A 316 12.34 -23.29 12.41
N VAL A 317 12.04 -24.56 12.13
CA VAL A 317 10.75 -25.16 12.47
C VAL A 317 10.77 -25.55 13.95
N ARG A 318 9.85 -24.99 14.74
CA ARG A 318 9.70 -25.29 16.16
C ARG A 318 8.32 -25.88 16.41
N SER A 319 8.22 -26.85 17.31
CA SER A 319 6.94 -27.50 17.66
C SER A 319 6.45 -26.98 19.01
N ARG A 320 5.24 -26.42 19.06
CA ARG A 320 4.57 -26.04 20.32
C ARG A 320 3.46 -27.02 20.64
N ARG A 321 3.34 -27.42 21.92
CA ARG A 321 2.16 -28.15 22.39
C ARG A 321 1.00 -27.17 22.58
N LEU A 322 -0.12 -27.44 21.92
CA LEU A 322 -1.37 -26.76 22.20
C LEU A 322 -1.98 -27.35 23.48
N GLY A 323 -2.52 -26.50 24.35
CA GLY A 323 -2.77 -26.78 25.77
C GLY A 323 -3.93 -27.73 26.09
N ASP A 324 -3.94 -28.94 25.55
CA ASP A 324 -4.73 -30.05 26.07
C ASP A 324 -4.02 -31.38 25.76
N GLU A 325 -4.06 -32.37 26.66
CA GLU A 325 -3.32 -33.66 26.52
C GLU A 325 -3.72 -34.48 25.27
N ARG A 326 -4.80 -34.10 24.58
CA ARG A 326 -5.27 -34.64 23.29
C ARG A 326 -4.93 -33.79 22.07
N SER A 327 -4.48 -32.55 22.26
CA SER A 327 -4.14 -31.66 21.16
C SER A 327 -2.69 -31.92 20.74
N GLY A 328 -2.50 -32.27 19.47
CA GLY A 328 -1.18 -32.58 18.93
C GLY A 328 -0.20 -31.41 18.96
N TRP A 329 1.02 -31.68 18.50
CA TRP A 329 2.03 -30.66 18.27
C TRP A 329 1.61 -29.77 17.08
N GLU A 330 1.69 -28.45 17.24
CA GLU A 330 1.60 -27.50 16.13
C GLU A 330 3.02 -27.05 15.78
N GLU A 331 3.45 -27.37 14.55
CA GLU A 331 4.72 -26.89 13.99
C GLU A 331 4.52 -25.44 13.51
N TYR A 332 5.34 -24.52 14.01
CA TYR A 332 5.39 -23.14 13.54
C TYR A 332 6.80 -22.80 13.06
N ILE A 333 6.88 -21.98 12.03
CA ILE A 333 8.15 -21.51 11.46
C ILE A 333 8.55 -20.26 12.23
N GLU A 334 9.70 -20.31 12.91
CA GLU A 334 10.32 -19.14 13.50
C GLU A 334 11.53 -18.72 12.67
N TYR A 335 11.57 -17.45 12.31
CA TYR A 335 12.71 -16.85 11.63
C TYR A 335 13.72 -16.34 12.66
N THR A 336 14.98 -16.72 12.50
CA THR A 336 16.11 -16.19 13.27
C THR A 336 16.99 -15.35 12.35
N PHE A 337 17.35 -14.14 12.80
CA PHE A 337 18.20 -13.24 12.05
C PHE A 337 19.62 -13.27 12.64
N PRO A 338 20.68 -13.36 11.82
CA PRO A 338 22.07 -13.33 12.31
C PRO A 338 22.42 -12.07 13.15
N ASP A 339 21.70 -10.96 12.90
CA ASP A 339 21.94 -9.66 13.54
C ASP A 339 21.26 -9.45 14.90
N THR A 340 20.35 -10.33 15.32
CA THR A 340 19.64 -10.17 16.60
C THR A 340 20.50 -10.71 17.74
N ASP A 341 21.00 -9.80 18.58
CA ASP A 341 21.95 -10.04 19.68
C ASP A 341 21.50 -11.04 20.76
N ALA A 342 20.24 -11.49 20.74
CA ALA A 342 19.68 -12.36 21.76
C ALA A 342 20.28 -13.79 21.77
N GLU A 343 20.88 -14.26 20.68
CA GLU A 343 21.44 -15.63 20.60
C GLU A 343 22.96 -15.69 20.34
N LYS A 344 23.62 -14.54 20.13
CA LYS A 344 25.09 -14.49 19.94
C LYS A 344 25.90 -15.06 21.10
N PRO A 345 25.51 -14.92 22.39
CA PRO A 345 26.24 -15.54 23.49
C PRO A 345 26.24 -17.07 23.37
N ASN A 346 25.08 -17.65 23.04
CA ASN A 346 24.91 -19.10 22.95
C ASN A 346 25.58 -19.67 21.69
N GLN A 347 25.54 -18.96 20.55
CA GLN A 347 26.24 -19.38 19.34
C GLN A 347 27.76 -19.35 19.51
N LYS A 348 28.33 -18.31 20.14
CA LYS A 348 29.77 -18.29 20.43
C LYS A 348 30.18 -19.47 21.30
N LEU A 349 29.42 -19.76 22.34
CA LEU A 349 29.67 -20.90 23.23
C LEU A 349 29.58 -22.25 22.47
N LEU A 350 28.60 -22.39 21.57
CA LEU A 350 28.40 -23.60 20.77
C LEU A 350 29.50 -23.76 19.70
N THR A 351 29.97 -22.67 19.09
CA THR A 351 31.11 -22.70 18.16
C THR A 351 32.44 -22.98 18.86
N MET A 352 32.65 -22.46 20.09
CA MET A 352 33.80 -22.81 20.93
C MET A 352 33.75 -24.28 21.34
N ALA A 353 32.57 -24.80 21.71
CA ALA A 353 32.38 -26.20 22.04
C ALA A 353 32.63 -27.12 20.82
N ALA A 354 32.21 -26.72 19.62
CA ALA A 354 32.48 -27.45 18.39
C ALA A 354 33.98 -27.45 18.04
N ARG A 355 34.66 -26.30 18.17
CA ARG A 355 36.12 -26.21 17.99
C ARG A 355 36.87 -27.05 19.02
N TRP A 356 36.42 -27.07 20.26
CA TRP A 356 36.99 -27.90 21.30
C TRP A 356 36.80 -29.39 20.99
N ALA A 357 35.61 -29.80 20.53
CA ALA A 357 35.36 -31.16 20.11
C ALA A 357 36.24 -31.58 18.92
N GLU A 358 36.40 -30.72 17.91
CA GLU A 358 37.27 -30.97 16.75
C GLU A 358 38.75 -31.04 17.14
N GLN A 359 39.20 -30.19 18.06
CA GLN A 359 40.55 -30.28 18.63
C GLN A 359 40.76 -31.56 19.42
N MET A 360 39.75 -32.00 20.19
CA MET A 360 39.81 -33.25 20.93
C MET A 360 39.81 -34.47 20.01
N GLU A 361 39.04 -34.46 18.92
CA GLU A 361 39.11 -35.50 17.88
C GLU A 361 40.46 -35.51 17.17
N ARG A 362 41.01 -34.33 16.84
CA ARG A 362 42.32 -34.23 16.20
C ARG A 362 43.45 -34.70 17.12
N LYS A 363 43.39 -34.38 18.42
CA LYS A 363 44.32 -34.90 19.45
C LYS A 363 44.17 -36.41 19.61
N LYS A 364 42.93 -36.93 19.60
CA LYS A 364 42.67 -38.36 19.68
C LYS A 364 43.19 -39.11 18.44
N ALA A 365 43.00 -38.54 17.25
CA ALA A 365 43.52 -39.09 15.99
C ALA A 365 45.05 -39.05 15.92
N ALA A 366 45.70 -38.02 16.48
CA ALA A 366 47.15 -37.93 16.59
C ALA A 366 47.70 -38.99 17.57
N ALA A 367 47.08 -39.17 18.74
CA ALA A 367 47.47 -40.20 19.70
C ALA A 367 47.25 -41.63 19.17
N GLU A 368 46.21 -41.86 18.36
CA GLU A 368 45.99 -43.15 17.66
C GLU A 368 46.97 -43.38 16.49
N ALA A 369 47.59 -42.33 15.96
CA ALA A 369 48.63 -42.43 14.95
C ALA A 369 50.02 -42.69 15.58
N GLU A 370 50.35 -42.01 16.68
CA GLU A 370 51.60 -42.24 17.43
C GLU A 370 51.61 -43.62 18.11
N GLY A 371 50.47 -44.11 18.62
CA GLY A 371 50.35 -45.46 19.16
C GLY A 371 50.51 -46.61 18.15
N LYS A 372 50.72 -46.30 16.86
CA LYS A 372 51.04 -47.27 15.80
C LYS A 372 52.50 -47.22 15.32
N GLU A 373 53.27 -46.21 15.70
CA GLU A 373 54.67 -46.06 15.28
C GLU A 373 55.69 -46.40 16.38
N ASP A 374 55.27 -46.58 17.64
CA ASP A 374 56.16 -47.05 18.71
C ASP A 374 56.40 -48.57 18.66
N SER A 375 57.18 -48.96 17.66
CA SER A 375 57.94 -50.20 17.57
C SER A 375 59.26 -49.95 16.81
N ASP A 376 60.02 -48.91 17.13
CA ASP A 376 61.50 -49.01 17.17
C ASP A 376 62.17 -47.74 17.77
N SER A 377 63.05 -47.98 18.75
CA SER A 377 64.20 -47.20 19.27
C SER A 377 64.27 -45.67 19.04
N SER A 378 64.23 -44.80 20.06
CA SER A 378 65.25 -44.45 21.08
C SER A 378 66.00 -43.14 20.82
N GLU A 379 65.86 -42.22 21.78
CA GLU A 379 66.79 -41.16 22.24
C GLU A 379 67.27 -40.09 21.23
N GLU A 380 66.69 -38.89 21.34
CA GLU A 380 67.46 -37.63 21.35
C GLU A 380 66.69 -36.52 22.09
N SER A 381 67.46 -35.62 22.68
CA SER A 381 67.17 -34.62 23.71
C SER A 381 66.23 -33.48 23.31
N GLU A 382 65.26 -33.15 24.18
CA GLU A 382 64.46 -31.92 24.13
C GLU A 382 64.91 -30.94 25.23
N GLU A 383 65.18 -29.70 24.81
CA GLU A 383 65.41 -28.54 25.67
C GLU A 383 64.06 -28.05 26.23
N GLU A 384 63.94 -28.01 27.57
CA GLU A 384 62.81 -27.40 28.27
C GLU A 384 62.98 -25.86 28.25
N GLU A 385 62.19 -25.16 27.43
CA GLU A 385 61.88 -23.75 27.64
C GLU A 385 60.58 -23.66 28.46
N GLU A 386 60.74 -23.37 29.75
CA GLU A 386 59.66 -22.94 30.64
C GLU A 386 59.26 -21.49 30.28
N GLU A 387 58.12 -21.28 29.61
CA GLU A 387 57.41 -20.00 29.67
C GLU A 387 56.40 -20.06 30.84
N GLU A 388 56.81 -19.47 31.97
CA GLU A 388 55.92 -18.98 33.03
C GLU A 388 55.01 -17.90 32.45
N ASP A 389 53.72 -18.20 32.25
CA ASP A 389 52.69 -17.18 32.06
C ASP A 389 51.95 -16.99 33.39
N ASP A 390 52.38 -15.95 34.10
CA ASP A 390 51.97 -15.57 35.45
C ASP A 390 50.45 -15.34 35.54
N LEU A 391 49.79 -16.22 36.31
CA LEU A 391 48.48 -15.98 36.89
C LEU A 391 48.62 -14.95 38.02
N GLN A 392 48.63 -13.66 37.68
CA GLN A 392 48.50 -12.59 38.66
C GLN A 392 47.01 -12.30 38.90
N GLY A 393 46.49 -12.88 39.98
CA GLY A 393 45.22 -12.50 40.56
C GLY A 393 45.37 -11.20 41.34
N ASP A 394 44.82 -10.11 40.81
CA ASP A 394 44.48 -8.92 41.58
C ASP A 394 42.98 -8.96 41.89
N GLU A 395 42.65 -9.43 43.10
CA GLU A 395 41.41 -9.07 43.78
C GLU A 395 41.63 -7.70 44.45
N ASP A 396 41.21 -6.61 43.80
CA ASP A 396 40.59 -5.44 44.45
C ASP A 396 40.33 -4.33 43.40
N ASP A 397 39.13 -4.32 42.81
CA ASP A 397 38.45 -3.04 42.56
C ASP A 397 36.93 -3.25 42.49
N ASN A 398 36.30 -3.13 43.64
CA ASN A 398 34.84 -3.07 43.77
C ASN A 398 34.36 -1.66 43.34
N ARG A 399 34.59 -1.29 42.08
CA ARG A 399 34.15 0.00 41.53
C ARG A 399 33.03 -0.22 40.51
N ILE A 400 31.83 0.08 40.96
CA ILE A 400 30.64 0.27 40.13
C ILE A 400 30.99 1.29 39.03
N PRO A 401 30.86 0.98 37.73
CA PRO A 401 30.99 1.98 36.70
C PRO A 401 29.85 2.98 36.84
N GLU A 402 30.17 4.24 37.11
CA GLU A 402 29.17 5.32 37.01
C GLU A 402 28.62 5.30 35.57
N ARG A 403 27.32 5.05 35.48
CA ARG A 403 26.56 5.07 34.23
C ARG A 403 26.64 6.48 33.66
N GLU A 404 27.19 6.65 32.45
CA GLU A 404 27.10 7.94 31.76
C GLU A 404 25.62 8.35 31.63
N PRO A 405 25.26 9.58 32.01
CA PRO A 405 23.87 10.02 31.96
C PRO A 405 23.37 9.98 30.53
N THR A 406 22.25 9.28 30.35
CA THR A 406 21.61 9.15 29.05
C THR A 406 21.08 10.51 28.59
N TRP A 407 20.81 10.66 27.30
CA TRP A 407 20.20 11.87 26.75
C TRP A 407 18.88 12.27 27.48
N PHE A 408 18.16 11.31 28.05
CA PHE A 408 16.98 11.55 28.88
C PHE A 408 17.30 12.17 30.25
N ASP A 409 18.45 11.86 30.86
CA ASP A 409 18.86 12.41 32.16
C ASP A 409 19.33 13.87 32.07
N ARG A 410 19.80 14.30 30.89
CA ARG A 410 20.26 15.69 30.67
C ARG A 410 19.12 16.70 30.59
N LYS A 411 17.92 16.27 30.18
CA LYS A 411 16.78 17.19 29.99
C LYS A 411 16.04 17.54 31.29
N ASN A 412 16.11 16.69 32.30
CA ASN A 412 15.48 16.94 33.61
C ASN A 412 16.32 17.83 34.55
N LYS A 413 17.52 18.24 34.13
CA LYS A 413 18.44 19.05 34.95
C LYS A 413 18.40 20.56 34.64
N GLU A 414 17.67 20.98 33.61
CA GLU A 414 17.51 22.40 33.26
C GLU A 414 16.21 23.04 33.78
N GLU A 415 15.36 22.31 34.53
CA GLU A 415 14.06 22.84 35.00
C GLU A 415 13.92 22.99 36.53
N ILE A 416 15.00 22.90 37.31
CA ILE A 416 14.93 23.15 38.76
C ILE A 416 16.18 23.91 39.25
N GLU A 417 16.23 25.21 38.95
CA GLU A 417 16.86 26.20 39.84
C GLU A 417 15.76 27.16 40.29
N ILE A 418 15.34 27.00 41.54
CA ILE A 418 14.50 27.95 42.27
C ILE A 418 15.49 28.89 42.97
N ASP A 419 15.48 30.16 42.58
CA ASP A 419 16.12 31.23 43.32
C ASP A 419 15.37 31.47 44.64
N GLU A 420 15.93 31.00 45.76
CA GLU A 420 15.64 31.49 47.11
C GLU A 420 16.90 32.14 47.68
N ASP A 421 17.03 33.46 47.49
CA ASP A 421 17.41 34.43 48.53
C ASP A 421 17.66 35.83 47.92
N SER A 422 16.65 36.72 47.98
CA SER A 422 16.82 38.16 48.22
C SER A 422 15.45 38.81 48.53
N ASP A 423 15.30 39.21 49.80
CA ASP A 423 14.36 40.17 50.42
C ASP A 423 12.84 39.90 50.44
#